data_AF-A0A952VL32-F1
#
_entry.id   AF-A0A952VL32-F1
#
_cell.length_a   1.000
_cell.length_b   1.000
_cell.length_c   1.000
_cell.angle_alpha   90.00
_cell.angle_beta   90.00
_cell.angle_gamma   90.00
#
_symmetry.space_group_name_H-M   'P 1'
#
loop_
_entity.id
_entity.type
_entity.pdbx_description
1 polymer ?
#
loop_
_entity_poly.entity_id
_entity_poly.type
_entity_poly.pdbx_seq_one_letter_code
_entity_poly.pdbx_strand_id
1 'polypeptide(L)'
;MRIRISITLTVLFFVLTNLAGLAQAENWLQGQILKNHGDMKKPDLNPNSIVGLRMVEIVNALALKKASAVSQKLKELRTYVSGQPVSFHVDWSFDGTEHYVQTEKVFARYRTWLADLFAVVQSNDRAALLAALDHVQASYKP
;
A
#
# COMPACT_ATOMS: atom_id res chain seq x y z
N MET A 1 4.14 -10.41 -32.25
CA MET A 1 4.85 -11.11 -31.16
C MET A 1 4.84 -10.19 -29.93
N ARG A 2 4.01 -10.49 -28.94
CA ARG A 2 3.69 -9.61 -27.80
C ARG A 2 4.75 -9.77 -26.71
N ILE A 3 5.58 -8.76 -26.50
CA ILE A 3 6.47 -8.66 -25.35
C ILE A 3 5.62 -8.15 -24.18
N ARG A 4 5.02 -9.08 -23.42
CA ARG A 4 4.23 -8.79 -22.22
C ARG A 4 4.67 -9.66 -21.03
N ILE A 5 5.95 -9.99 -20.91
CA ILE A 5 6.44 -10.76 -19.76
C ILE A 5 7.90 -10.34 -19.50
N SER A 6 8.14 -9.27 -18.75
CA SER A 6 9.45 -8.99 -18.11
C SER A 6 9.50 -7.77 -17.18
N ILE A 7 8.41 -7.01 -16.98
CA ILE A 7 8.43 -5.93 -15.98
C ILE A 7 8.23 -6.52 -14.56
N THR A 8 7.38 -7.53 -14.43
CA THR A 8 7.03 -8.14 -13.15
C THR A 8 8.22 -8.87 -12.50
N LEU A 9 9.12 -9.45 -13.30
CA LEU A 9 10.23 -10.26 -12.78
C LEU A 9 11.42 -9.40 -12.30
N THR A 10 11.63 -8.22 -12.89
CA THR A 10 12.75 -7.34 -12.52
C THR A 10 12.45 -6.53 -11.24
N VAL A 11 11.19 -6.13 -11.03
CA VAL A 11 10.80 -5.43 -9.79
C VAL A 11 10.88 -6.37 -8.58
N LEU A 12 10.53 -7.65 -8.77
CA LEU A 12 10.59 -8.64 -7.69
C LEU A 12 12.03 -8.89 -7.19
N PHE A 13 13.03 -8.79 -8.06
CA PHE A 13 14.43 -9.02 -7.69
C PHE A 13 15.07 -7.83 -6.96
N PHE A 14 14.59 -6.60 -7.19
CA PHE A 14 15.19 -5.38 -6.60
C PHE A 14 14.67 -5.04 -5.20
N VAL A 15 13.43 -5.42 -4.88
CA VAL A 15 12.80 -5.13 -3.57
C VAL A 15 13.35 -6.02 -2.45
N LEU A 16 14.00 -7.13 -2.79
CA LEU A 16 14.33 -8.21 -1.84
C LEU A 16 15.64 -8.06 -1.05
N THR A 17 16.44 -6.99 -1.22
CA THR A 17 17.78 -6.97 -0.60
C THR A 17 18.13 -5.81 0.32
N ASN A 18 17.56 -4.59 0.22
CA ASN A 18 17.83 -3.48 1.17
C ASN A 18 16.83 -2.31 1.01
N LEU A 19 16.65 -1.48 2.05
CA LEU A 19 15.86 -0.22 2.03
C LEU A 19 16.25 0.75 0.89
N ALA A 20 17.50 0.71 0.44
CA ALA A 20 18.00 1.49 -0.70
C ALA A 20 17.40 1.04 -2.04
N GLY A 21 17.03 -0.24 -2.16
CA GLY A 21 16.44 -0.83 -3.36
C GLY A 21 15.04 -0.27 -3.67
N LEU A 22 14.27 0.10 -2.64
CA LEU A 22 12.94 0.72 -2.80
C LEU A 22 13.04 2.14 -3.35
N ALA A 23 13.90 2.99 -2.79
CA ALA A 23 14.12 4.35 -3.29
C ALA A 23 14.70 4.34 -4.72
N GLN A 24 15.54 3.37 -5.03
CA GLN A 24 16.10 3.19 -6.37
C GLN A 24 15.05 2.66 -7.36
N ALA A 25 14.15 1.78 -6.92
CA ALA A 25 13.01 1.33 -7.71
C ALA A 25 12.02 2.47 -7.97
N GLU A 26 11.74 3.34 -6.98
CA GLU A 26 10.91 4.54 -7.16
C GLU A 26 11.51 5.49 -8.19
N ASN A 27 12.81 5.82 -8.09
CA ASN A 27 13.48 6.69 -9.05
C ASN A 27 13.53 6.08 -10.47
N TRP A 28 13.74 4.76 -10.57
CA TRP A 28 13.71 4.05 -11.85
C TRP A 28 12.31 4.03 -12.47
N LEU A 29 11.27 3.79 -11.67
CA LEU A 29 9.87 3.84 -12.11
C LEU A 29 9.49 5.25 -12.57
N GLN A 30 9.86 6.30 -11.83
CA GLN A 30 9.64 7.69 -12.23
C GLN A 30 10.35 8.02 -13.55
N GLY A 31 11.59 7.56 -13.74
CA GLY A 31 12.33 7.73 -14.98
C GLY A 31 11.69 7.01 -16.19
N GLN A 32 11.10 5.83 -15.98
CA GLN A 32 10.37 5.10 -17.03
C GLN A 32 9.01 5.73 -17.35
N ILE A 33 8.32 6.26 -16.34
CA ILE A 33 7.05 6.98 -16.51
C ILE A 33 7.27 8.27 -17.32
N LEU A 34 8.32 9.02 -17.02
CA LEU A 34 8.63 10.28 -17.71
C LEU A 34 9.10 10.07 -19.16
N LYS A 35 9.79 8.97 -19.46
CA LYS A 35 10.28 8.69 -20.83
C LYS A 35 9.18 8.22 -21.79
N ASN A 36 8.11 7.62 -21.28
CA ASN A 36 7.08 6.99 -22.12
C ASN A 36 5.81 7.84 -22.34
N HIS A 37 5.65 8.99 -21.66
CA HIS A 37 4.39 9.73 -21.66
C HIS A 37 4.58 11.24 -21.81
N GLY A 38 4.59 11.72 -23.05
CA GLY A 38 4.45 13.14 -23.40
C GLY A 38 3.03 13.70 -23.18
N ASP A 39 2.06 12.88 -22.79
CA ASP A 39 0.67 13.29 -22.51
C ASP A 39 0.15 12.56 -21.27
N MET A 40 0.38 13.12 -20.08
CA MET A 40 -0.14 12.54 -18.84
C MET A 40 -1.64 12.85 -18.67
N LYS A 41 -2.50 12.00 -19.22
CA LYS A 41 -3.75 11.68 -18.51
C LYS A 41 -3.34 10.96 -17.23
N LYS A 42 -3.84 11.41 -16.07
CA LYS A 42 -3.66 10.70 -14.79
C LYS A 42 -3.95 9.21 -15.02
N PRO A 43 -3.08 8.29 -14.57
CA PRO A 43 -3.37 6.88 -14.70
C PRO A 43 -4.69 6.60 -13.98
N ASP A 44 -5.65 6.07 -14.73
CA ASP A 44 -6.94 5.63 -14.20
C ASP A 44 -6.70 4.33 -13.42
N LEU A 45 -6.28 4.50 -12.17
CA LEU A 45 -6.05 3.39 -11.25
C LEU A 45 -7.41 2.89 -10.76
N ASN A 46 -7.63 1.58 -10.89
CA ASN A 46 -8.83 0.98 -10.34
C ASN A 46 -8.90 1.17 -8.80
N PRO A 47 -10.10 1.15 -8.19
CA PRO A 47 -10.23 1.43 -6.77
C PRO A 47 -9.42 0.52 -5.84
N ASN A 48 -9.25 -0.75 -6.21
CA ASN A 48 -8.44 -1.70 -5.46
C ASN A 48 -6.95 -1.33 -5.44
N SER A 49 -6.42 -0.86 -6.58
CA SER A 49 -5.04 -0.39 -6.68
C SER A 49 -4.81 0.85 -5.82
N ILE A 50 -5.81 1.73 -5.69
CA ILE A 50 -5.72 2.90 -4.83
C ILE A 50 -5.67 2.46 -3.36
N VAL A 51 -6.51 1.51 -2.93
CA VAL A 51 -6.43 0.96 -1.57
C VAL A 51 -5.08 0.29 -1.32
N GLY A 52 -4.60 -0.53 -2.26
CA GLY A 52 -3.29 -1.17 -2.20
C GLY A 52 -2.16 -0.15 -2.02
N LEU A 53 -2.17 0.92 -2.83
CA LEU A 53 -1.19 2.00 -2.73
C LEU A 53 -1.25 2.72 -1.38
N ARG A 54 -2.45 3.04 -0.87
CA ARG A 54 -2.61 3.71 0.43
C ARG A 54 -2.10 2.85 1.59
N MET A 55 -2.27 1.54 1.51
CA MET A 55 -1.71 0.61 2.49
C MET A 55 -0.18 0.61 2.46
N VAL A 56 0.42 0.55 1.27
CA VAL A 56 1.89 0.66 1.12
C VAL A 56 2.40 2.00 1.65
N GLU A 57 1.68 3.10 1.43
CA GLU A 57 2.05 4.41 1.98
C GLU A 57 2.06 4.46 3.52
N ILE A 58 1.14 3.74 4.18
CA ILE A 58 1.10 3.62 5.64
C ILE A 58 2.32 2.85 6.13
N VAL A 59 2.60 1.70 5.52
CA VAL A 59 3.78 0.87 5.85
C VAL A 59 5.08 1.68 5.63
N ASN A 60 5.19 2.38 4.50
CA ASN A 60 6.35 3.22 4.19
C ASN A 60 6.52 4.37 5.20
N ALA A 61 5.43 4.99 5.68
CA ALA A 61 5.53 6.02 6.71
C ALA A 61 6.17 5.47 8.00
N LEU A 62 5.83 4.24 8.39
CA LEU A 62 6.44 3.56 9.54
C LEU A 62 7.90 3.23 9.30
N ALA A 63 8.24 2.69 8.12
CA ALA A 63 9.61 2.37 7.73
C ALA A 63 10.53 3.61 7.75
N LEU A 64 10.00 4.75 7.31
CA LEU A 64 10.71 6.03 7.27
C LEU A 64 10.68 6.80 8.60
N LYS A 65 10.23 6.18 9.70
CA LYS A 65 10.10 6.79 11.03
C LYS A 65 9.19 8.03 11.06
N LYS A 66 8.25 8.12 10.13
CA LYS A 66 7.23 9.18 10.04
C LYS A 66 5.91 8.71 10.67
N ALA A 67 5.99 8.17 11.88
CA ALA A 67 4.84 7.60 12.61
C ALA A 67 3.68 8.61 12.75
N SER A 68 4.00 9.89 12.97
CA SER A 68 3.00 10.96 13.06
C SER A 68 2.15 11.14 11.79
N ALA A 69 2.62 10.70 10.62
CA ALA A 69 1.88 10.78 9.37
C ALA A 69 0.84 9.66 9.20
N VAL A 70 0.93 8.58 9.99
CA VAL A 70 0.07 7.39 9.81
C VAL A 70 -1.40 7.67 10.11
N SER A 71 -1.71 8.42 11.16
CA SER A 71 -3.10 8.78 11.48
C SER A 71 -3.78 9.55 10.34
N GLN A 72 -3.05 10.42 9.65
CA GLN A 72 -3.58 11.15 8.51
C GLN A 72 -3.80 10.22 7.30
N LYS A 73 -2.85 9.32 7.03
CA LYS A 73 -2.98 8.35 5.93
C LYS A 73 -4.14 7.36 6.13
N LEU A 74 -4.42 6.95 7.37
CA LEU A 74 -5.59 6.15 7.70
C LEU A 74 -6.89 6.89 7.44
N LYS A 75 -6.97 8.18 7.82
CA LYS A 75 -8.14 9.03 7.50
C LYS A 75 -8.35 9.16 6.00
N GLU A 76 -7.29 9.32 5.23
CA GLU A 76 -7.35 9.37 3.77
C GLU A 76 -7.85 8.05 3.17
N LEU A 77 -7.34 6.91 3.63
CA LEU A 77 -7.81 5.58 3.23
C LEU A 77 -9.30 5.40 3.55
N ARG A 78 -9.70 5.71 4.79
CA ARG A 78 -11.10 5.60 5.22
C ARG A 78 -12.02 6.50 4.39
N THR A 79 -11.62 7.74 4.15
CA THR A 79 -12.38 8.69 3.32
C THR A 79 -12.53 8.15 1.89
N TYR A 80 -11.46 7.60 1.33
CA TYR A 80 -11.48 7.00 0.00
C TYR A 80 -12.46 5.82 -0.09
N VAL A 81 -12.39 4.89 0.88
CA VAL A 81 -13.31 3.73 0.97
C VAL A 81 -14.76 4.18 1.12
N SER A 82 -15.02 5.24 1.90
CA SER A 82 -16.39 5.76 2.10
C SER A 82 -17.03 6.29 0.82
N GLY A 83 -16.23 6.74 -0.15
CA GLY A 83 -16.69 7.19 -1.45
C GLY A 83 -16.95 6.06 -2.46
N GLN A 84 -16.62 4.81 -2.13
CA GLN A 84 -16.82 3.67 -3.03
C GLN A 84 -18.26 3.14 -3.00
N PRO A 85 -18.72 2.40 -4.03
CA PRO A 85 -20.03 1.75 -4.03
C PRO A 85 -20.24 0.81 -2.84
N VAL A 86 -21.50 0.54 -2.46
CA VAL A 86 -21.81 -0.34 -1.31
C VAL A 86 -21.24 -1.75 -1.48
N SER A 87 -21.20 -2.25 -2.72
CA SER A 87 -20.64 -3.57 -3.06
C SER A 87 -19.11 -3.60 -3.13
N PHE A 88 -18.44 -2.49 -2.81
CA PHE A 88 -16.99 -2.42 -2.85
C PHE A 88 -16.37 -3.32 -1.78
N HIS A 89 -15.42 -4.12 -2.22
CA HIS A 89 -14.56 -4.95 -1.40
C HIS A 89 -13.16 -4.89 -1.99
N VAL A 90 -12.15 -5.13 -1.15
CA VAL A 90 -10.75 -5.06 -1.56
C VAL A 90 -10.32 -6.42 -2.08
N ASP A 91 -9.90 -6.49 -3.35
CA ASP A 91 -9.39 -7.72 -4.00
C ASP A 91 -7.85 -7.75 -4.10
N TRP A 92 -7.19 -6.72 -3.57
CA TRP A 92 -5.74 -6.59 -3.62
C TRP A 92 -5.05 -7.58 -2.66
N SER A 93 -4.10 -8.37 -3.16
CA SER A 93 -3.26 -9.23 -2.30
C SER A 93 -2.17 -8.40 -1.61
N PHE A 94 -2.08 -8.57 -0.29
CA PHE A 94 -1.05 -7.92 0.53
C PHE A 94 0.12 -8.84 0.89
N ASP A 95 0.15 -10.08 0.39
CA ASP A 95 1.11 -11.13 0.80
C ASP A 95 2.57 -10.64 0.78
N GLY A 96 2.97 -9.94 -0.27
CA GLY A 96 4.33 -9.40 -0.40
C GLY A 96 4.64 -8.29 0.62
N THR A 97 3.65 -7.45 0.92
CA THR A 97 3.82 -6.36 1.90
C THR A 97 3.80 -6.91 3.32
N GLU A 98 2.93 -7.87 3.61
CA GLU A 98 2.89 -8.60 4.87
C GLU A 98 4.22 -9.32 5.12
N HIS A 99 4.74 -10.03 4.12
CA HIS A 99 6.03 -10.68 4.22
C HIS A 99 7.14 -9.68 4.59
N TYR A 100 7.20 -8.54 3.89
CA TYR A 100 8.15 -7.47 4.19
C TYR A 100 8.02 -6.92 5.62
N VAL A 101 6.78 -6.72 6.10
CA VAL A 101 6.51 -6.27 7.48
C VAL A 101 6.98 -7.28 8.52
N GLN A 102 6.83 -8.57 8.25
CA GLN A 102 7.26 -9.63 9.17
C GLN A 102 8.78 -9.78 9.24
N THR A 103 9.48 -9.59 8.12
CA THR A 103 10.94 -9.79 8.05
C THR A 103 11.73 -8.58 8.57
N GLU A 104 11.29 -7.36 8.30
CA GLU A 104 12.06 -6.17 8.64
C GLU A 104 11.96 -5.75 10.11
N LYS A 105 13.10 -5.41 10.72
CA LYS A 105 13.19 -5.04 12.14
C LYS A 105 12.51 -3.71 12.46
N VAL A 106 12.45 -2.78 11.49
CA VAL A 106 11.85 -1.45 11.69
C VAL A 106 10.37 -1.52 12.09
N PHE A 107 9.67 -2.59 11.70
CA PHE A 107 8.26 -2.78 12.02
C PHE A 107 8.01 -3.52 13.33
N ALA A 108 9.04 -3.98 14.05
CA ALA A 108 8.88 -4.86 15.21
C ALA A 108 7.84 -4.35 16.23
N ARG A 109 7.81 -3.03 16.50
CA ARG A 109 6.85 -2.41 17.43
C ARG A 109 5.42 -2.29 16.91
N TYR A 110 5.22 -2.45 15.61
CA TYR A 110 3.93 -2.26 14.93
C TYR A 110 3.37 -3.54 14.31
N ARG A 111 4.07 -4.67 14.36
CA ARG A 111 3.66 -5.88 13.62
C ARG A 111 2.24 -6.33 13.94
N THR A 112 1.87 -6.36 15.22
CA THR A 112 0.50 -6.70 15.64
C THR A 112 -0.51 -5.73 15.03
N TRP A 113 -0.25 -4.43 15.17
CA TRP A 113 -1.14 -3.40 14.63
C TRP A 113 -1.24 -3.43 13.09
N LEU A 114 -0.14 -3.70 12.39
CA LEU A 114 -0.12 -3.86 10.94
C LEU A 114 -0.87 -5.13 10.50
N ALA A 115 -0.73 -6.24 11.23
CA ALA A 115 -1.48 -7.46 10.97
C ALA A 115 -2.99 -7.22 11.10
N ASP A 116 -3.41 -6.51 12.15
CA ASP A 116 -4.80 -6.09 12.32
C ASP A 116 -5.26 -5.22 11.15
N LEU A 117 -4.43 -4.25 10.73
CA LEU A 117 -4.73 -3.39 9.59
C LEU A 117 -4.91 -4.18 8.28
N PHE A 118 -4.04 -5.16 7.99
CA PHE A 118 -4.17 -5.99 6.80
C PHE A 118 -5.44 -6.85 6.84
N ALA A 119 -5.72 -7.45 8.00
CA ALA A 119 -6.92 -8.27 8.18
C ALA A 119 -8.21 -7.47 7.96
N VAL A 120 -8.29 -6.24 8.48
CA VAL A 120 -9.50 -5.42 8.31
C VAL A 120 -9.70 -4.95 6.87
N VAL A 121 -8.62 -4.65 6.15
CA VAL A 121 -8.68 -4.17 4.76
C VAL A 121 -9.19 -5.24 3.80
N GLN A 122 -9.01 -6.52 4.11
CA GLN A 122 -9.52 -7.66 3.34
C GLN A 122 -11.00 -8.00 3.64
N SER A 123 -11.73 -7.14 4.35
CA SER A 123 -13.16 -7.37 4.60
C SER A 123 -13.99 -7.36 3.31
N ASN A 124 -14.98 -8.26 3.24
CA ASN A 124 -15.86 -8.44 2.08
C ASN A 124 -16.99 -7.41 1.98
N ASP A 125 -17.16 -6.56 3.00
CA ASP A 125 -18.20 -5.53 3.05
C ASP A 125 -17.58 -4.16 3.37
N ARG A 126 -17.97 -3.15 2.60
CA ARG A 126 -17.53 -1.76 2.78
C ARG A 126 -17.90 -1.22 4.16
N ALA A 127 -19.09 -1.55 4.68
CA ALA A 127 -19.50 -1.03 5.99
C ALA A 127 -18.66 -1.65 7.12
N ALA A 128 -18.46 -2.97 7.09
CA ALA A 128 -17.54 -3.68 7.97
C ALA A 128 -16.11 -3.13 7.87
N LEU A 129 -15.61 -2.89 6.65
CA LEU A 129 -14.29 -2.29 6.41
C LEU A 129 -14.17 -0.90 7.08
N LEU A 130 -15.15 -0.02 6.91
CA LEU A 130 -15.13 1.32 7.51
C LEU A 130 -15.11 1.27 9.04
N ALA A 131 -15.97 0.44 9.65
CA ALA A 131 -16.01 0.28 11.10
C ALA A 131 -14.69 -0.29 11.65
N ALA A 132 -14.10 -1.23 10.92
CA ALA A 132 -12.85 -1.85 11.31
C ALA A 132 -11.65 -0.90 11.15
N LEU A 133 -11.63 -0.06 10.10
CA LEU A 133 -10.65 1.02 9.95
C LEU A 133 -10.73 2.04 11.09
N ASP A 134 -11.94 2.40 11.54
CA ASP A 134 -12.14 3.28 12.69
C ASP A 134 -11.56 2.67 13.98
N HIS A 135 -11.75 1.36 14.19
CA HIS A 135 -11.18 0.65 15.34
C HIS A 135 -9.65 0.58 15.30
N VAL A 136 -9.07 0.19 14.16
CA VAL A 136 -7.61 0.10 13.98
C VAL A 136 -6.96 1.48 14.14
N GLN A 137 -7.58 2.53 13.62
CA GLN A 137 -7.10 3.90 13.79
C GLN A 137 -7.07 4.33 15.27
N ALA A 138 -8.11 3.99 16.05
CA ALA A 138 -8.16 4.30 17.48
C ALA A 138 -7.09 3.55 18.31
N SER A 139 -6.71 2.35 17.86
CA SER A 139 -5.67 1.54 18.51
C SER A 139 -4.23 1.95 18.19
N TYR A 140 -4.03 2.83 17.19
CA TYR A 140 -2.70 3.22 16.73
C TYR A 140 -1.92 3.99 17.80
N LYS A 141 -0.70 3.52 18.09
CA LYS A 141 0.24 4.15 19.04
C LYS A 141 1.55 4.49 18.31
N PRO A 142 1.82 5.77 18.04
CA PRO A 142 3.00 6.23 17.31
C PRO A 142 4.30 6.12 18.12
#